data_AF-A0A9E2FDV3-F1
#
_entry.id   AF-A0A9E2FDV3-F1
#
_cell.length_a   1.000
_cell.length_b   1.000
_cell.length_c   1.000
_cell.angle_alpha   90.00
_cell.angle_beta   90.00
_cell.angle_gamma   90.00
#
_symmetry.space_group_name_H-M   'P 1'
#
loop_
_entity.id
_entity.type
_entity.pdbx_description
1 polymer ?
#
loop_
_entity_poly.entity_id
_entity_poly.type
_entity_poly.pdbx_seq_one_letter_code
_entity_poly.pdbx_strand_id
1 'polypeptide(L)' 'MERAYIDKETGRVSCCWSAPNRDKVTGLFKQAGVAFESITQVEEAVEKDFM' A
#
# COMPACT_ATOMS: atom_id res chain seq x y z
N MET A 1 -8.10 4.85 -4.02
CA MET A 1 -8.20 5.30 -2.62
C MET A 1 -6.80 5.28 -2.01
N GLU A 2 -6.48 6.24 -1.17
CA GLU A 2 -5.16 6.36 -0.52
C GLU A 2 -5.37 6.19 0.99
N ARG A 3 -4.74 5.17 1.57
CA ARG A 3 -4.84 4.88 3.01
C ARG A 3 -3.45 4.55 3.54
N ALA A 4 -3.16 4.98 4.76
CA ALA A 4 -1.93 4.65 5.47
C ALA A 4 -2.30 4.06 6.83
N TYR A 5 -1.64 2.95 7.17
CA TYR A 5 -1.81 2.21 8.40
C TYR A 5 -0.45 2.11 9.08
N ILE A 6 -0.44 2.25 10.41
CA ILE A 6 0.76 2.08 11.22
C ILE A 6 0.48 0.97 12.22
N ASP A 7 1.25 -0.11 12.13
CA ASP A 7 1.36 -1.09 13.20
C ASP A 7 2.25 -0.48 14.30
N LYS A 8 1.64 -0.17 15.45
CA LYS A 8 2.33 0.47 16.57
C LYS A 8 3.27 -0.48 17.32
N GLU A 9 3.07 -1.79 17.23
CA GLU A 9 3.88 -2.77 17.93
C GLU A 9 5.21 -2.98 17.20
N THR A 10 5.13 -3.10 15.87
CA THR A 10 6.32 -3.34 15.02
C THR A 10 6.91 -2.06 14.43
N GLY A 11 6.20 -0.94 14.52
CA GLY A 11 6.56 0.33 13.87
C GLY A 11 6.40 0.30 12.35
N ARG A 12 5.78 -0.74 11.78
CA ARG A 12 5.62 -0.90 10.34
C ARG A 12 4.54 0.02 9.79
N VAL A 13 4.86 0.68 8.69
CA VAL A 13 3.91 1.53 7.94
C VAL A 13 3.52 0.81 6.67
N SER A 14 2.22 0.60 6.48
CA SER A 14 1.64 0.03 5.28
C SER A 14 0.76 1.07 4.61
N CYS A 15 1.01 1.32 3.33
CA CYS A 15 0.25 2.28 2.56
C CYS A 15 -0.40 1.58 1.37
N CYS A 16 -1.69 1.83 1.17
CA CYS A 16 -2.49 1.23 0.12
C CYS A 16 -2.81 2.28 -0.94
N TRP A 17 -2.50 1.96 -2.20
CA TRP A 17 -2.86 2.76 -3.35
C TRP A 17 -3.66 1.94 -4.35
N SER A 18 -4.68 2.58 -4.92
CA SER A 18 -5.32 2.09 -6.14
C SER A 18 -4.51 2.59 -7.34
N ALA A 19 -3.84 1.68 -8.04
CA ALA A 19 -3.07 1.98 -9.24
C ALA A 19 -3.30 0.92 -10.31
N PRO A 20 -3.13 1.25 -11.61
CA PRO A 20 -3.31 0.28 -12.70
C PRO A 20 -2.34 -0.90 -12.64
N ASN A 21 -1.17 -0.70 -12.04
CA ASN A 21 -0.15 -1.73 -11.87
C ASN A 21 0.88 -1.32 -10.81
N ARG A 22 1.73 -2.28 -10.43
CA ARG A 22 2.83 -2.13 -9.47
C ARG A 22 3.86 -1.09 -9.90
N ASP A 23 4.14 -0.94 -11.19
CA ASP A 23 5.19 -0.05 -11.69
C ASP A 23 4.85 1.41 -11.44
N LYS A 24 3.57 1.78 -11.55
CA LYS A 24 3.10 3.13 -11.21
C LYS A 24 3.34 3.46 -9.74
N VAL A 25 3.02 2.54 -8.82
CA VAL A 25 3.26 2.73 -7.39
C VAL A 25 4.76 2.83 -7.11
N THR A 26 5.55 1.92 -7.68
CA THR A 26 7.01 1.92 -7.53
C THR A 26 7.63 3.23 -8.03
N GLY A 27 7.14 3.77 -9.15
CA GLY A 27 7.55 5.05 -9.70
C GLY A 27 7.32 6.22 -8.74
N LEU A 28 6.18 6.23 -8.04
CA LEU A 28 5.87 7.28 -7.05
C LEU A 28 6.88 7.27 -5.89
N PHE A 29 7.18 6.09 -5.33
CA PHE A 29 8.17 5.98 -4.26
C PHE A 29 9.57 6.43 -4.71
N LYS A 30 9.98 6.03 -5.92
CA LYS A 30 11.26 6.47 -6.50
C LYS A 30 11.32 7.99 -6.70
N GLN A 31 10.25 8.59 -7.23
CA GLN A 31 10.17 10.04 -7.44
C GLN A 31 10.19 10.81 -6.12
N ALA A 32 9.54 10.30 -5.09
CA ALA A 32 9.52 10.88 -3.76
C ALA A 32 10.85 10.69 -2.99
N GLY A 33 11.76 9.84 -3.48
CA GLY A 33 12.98 9.48 -2.75
C GLY A 33 12.71 8.68 -1.48
N VAL A 34 11.55 8.02 -1.39
CA VAL A 34 11.13 7.27 -0.20
C VAL A 34 11.46 5.80 -0.39
N ALA A 35 12.21 5.23 0.55
CA ALA A 35 12.49 3.80 0.57
C ALA A 35 11.24 3.01 1.00
N PHE A 36 11.08 1.82 0.42
CA PHE A 36 10.04 0.86 0.81
C PHE A 36 10.66 -0.55 0.90
N GLU A 37 10.11 -1.38 1.79
CA GLU A 37 10.58 -2.76 1.98
C GLU A 37 10.03 -3.69 0.88
N SER A 38 8.72 -3.61 0.61
CA SER A 38 8.06 -4.42 -0.40
C SER A 38 6.84 -3.72 -0.98
N ILE A 39 6.39 -4.16 -2.17
CA ILE A 39 5.12 -3.75 -2.78
C ILE A 39 4.42 -5.02 -3.25
N THR A 40 3.21 -5.25 -2.73
CA THR A 40 2.40 -6.43 -2.99
C THR A 40 1.05 -6.00 -3.54
N GLN A 41 0.60 -6.65 -4.62
CA GLN A 41 -0.75 -6.44 -5.13
C GLN A 41 -1.74 -7.16 -4.23
N VAL A 42 -2.80 -6.48 -3.83
CA VAL A 42 -3.86 -7.02 -2.97
C VAL A 42 -5.21 -6.76 -3.61
N GLU A 43 -6.18 -7.60 -3.29
CA GLU A 43 -7.59 -7.36 -3.58
C GLU A 43 -8.18 -6.53 -2.44
N GLU A 44 -8.98 -5.52 -2.77
CA GLU A 44 -9.70 -4.75 -1.76
C GLU A 44 -10.84 -5.60 -1.21
N ALA A 45 -10.70 -6.04 0.04
CA ALA A 45 -11.79 -6.69 0.75
C ALA A 45 -12.80 -5.62 1.22
N VAL A 46 -14.06 -5.78 0.84
CA VAL A 46 -15.19 -4.96 1.27
C VAL A 46 -16.01 -5.71 2.32
N GLU A 47 -16.85 -5.02 3.08
CA GLU A 47 -17.66 -5.62 4.16
C GLU A 47 -18.48 -6.85 3.70
N LYS A 48 -18.89 -6.87 2.43
CA LYS A 48 -19.61 -8.01 1.83
C LYS A 48 -18.78 -9.29 1.71
N ASP A 49 -17.46 -9.20 1.73
CA ASP A 49 -16.58 -10.38 1.63
C ASP A 49 -16.43 -11.11 2.97
N PHE A 50 -16.94 -10.51 4.06
CA PHE A 50 -16.85 -11.03 5.43
C PHE A 50 -18.22 -11.41 6.03
N MET A 51 -19.30 -11.34 5.25
CA MET A 51 -20.67 -11.75 5.62
C MET A 51 -21.01 -13.11 5.02
#